data_AF-A0AAU8FGW6-F1
#
_entry.id   AF-A0AAU8FGW6-F1
#
_cell.length_a   1.000
_cell.length_b   1.000
_cell.length_c   1.000
_cell.angle_alpha   90.00
_cell.angle_beta   90.00
_cell.angle_gamma   90.00
#
_symmetry.space_group_name_H-M   'P 1'
#
loop_
_entity.id
_entity.type
_entity.pdbx_description
1 polymer ?
#
loop_
_entity_poly.entity_id
_entity_poly.type
_entity_poly.pdbx_seq_one_letter_code
_entity_poly.pdbx_strand_id
1 'polypeptide(L)'
;MLSNKDYSKMTLEELVSEEKKLKTQKITIAVLIGVVVGIAVYAATHKSFILPVILFIVSFMIGRRNSEHLRNIQAEISRRDIG
;
A
#
# COMPACT_ATOMS: atom_id res chain seq x y z
N MET A 1 -7.16 9.40 -7.76
CA MET A 1 -6.70 9.22 -9.14
C MET A 1 -5.71 8.07 -9.17
N LEU A 2 -6.15 6.88 -9.58
CA LEU A 2 -5.29 5.72 -9.78
C LEU A 2 -4.57 5.91 -11.12
N SER A 3 -3.39 6.53 -11.08
CA SER A 3 -2.57 6.72 -12.26
C SER A 3 -2.02 5.36 -12.69
N ASN A 4 -2.47 4.87 -13.85
CA ASN A 4 -1.94 3.66 -14.49
C ASN A 4 -0.57 4.02 -15.08
N LYS A 5 0.47 4.05 -14.23
CA LYS A 5 1.82 4.44 -14.62
C LYS A 5 2.45 3.28 -15.40
N ASP A 6 2.83 3.55 -16.64
CA ASP A 6 3.47 2.56 -17.51
C ASP A 6 4.98 2.47 -17.18
N TYR A 7 5.31 1.60 -16.23
CA TYR A 7 6.68 1.39 -15.72
C TYR A 7 7.66 0.88 -16.79
N SER A 8 7.17 0.35 -17.92
CA SER A 8 8.03 -0.17 -18.99
C SER A 8 8.80 0.92 -19.74
N LYS A 9 8.36 2.18 -19.62
CA LYS A 9 8.95 3.36 -20.27
C LYS A 9 9.93 4.12 -19.37
N MET A 10 10.05 3.75 -18.10
CA MET A 10 10.98 4.39 -17.17
C MET A 10 12.39 3.82 -17.29
N THR A 11 13.37 4.70 -17.08
CA THR A 11 14.78 4.32 -16.96
C THR A 11 15.06 3.65 -15.61
N LEU A 12 16.18 2.93 -15.49
CA LEU A 12 16.51 2.17 -14.28
C LEU A 12 16.62 3.08 -13.04
N GLU A 13 17.22 4.26 -13.18
CA GLU A 13 17.31 5.26 -12.11
C GLU A 13 15.93 5.77 -11.65
N GLU A 14 15.00 5.96 -12.61
CA GLU A 14 13.62 6.38 -12.31
C GLU A 14 12.83 5.29 -11.58
N LEU A 15 13.03 4.01 -11.95
CA LEU A 15 12.41 2.87 -11.28
C LEU A 15 12.87 2.75 -9.81
N VAL A 16 14.16 2.91 -9.54
CA VAL A 16 14.72 2.87 -8.17
C VAL A 16 14.21 4.03 -7.31
N SER A 17 14.05 5.22 -7.92
CA SER A 17 13.48 6.39 -7.25
C SER A 17 11.99 6.20 -6.91
N GLU A 18 11.21 5.65 -7.84
CA GLU A 18 9.81 5.28 -7.63
C GLU A 18 9.66 4.22 -6.53
N GLU A 19 10.51 3.19 -6.51
CA GLU A 19 10.49 2.15 -5.49
C GLU A 19 10.69 2.74 -4.08
N LYS A 20 11.69 3.61 -3.89
CA LYS A 20 11.92 4.31 -2.62
C LYS A 20 10.70 5.14 -2.21
N LYS A 21 10.07 5.84 -3.15
CA LYS A 21 8.87 6.65 -2.90
C LYS A 21 7.68 5.79 -2.47
N LEU A 22 7.45 4.66 -3.14
CA LEU A 22 6.41 3.69 -2.79
C LEU A 22 6.68 3.04 -1.42
N LYS A 23 7.95 2.76 -1.10
CA LYS A 23 8.36 2.21 0.20
C LYS A 23 8.11 3.20 1.34
N THR A 24 8.41 4.47 1.14
CA THR A 24 8.08 5.55 2.09
C THR A 24 6.57 5.69 2.25
N GLN A 25 5.82 5.69 1.15
CA GLN A 25 4.35 5.70 1.21
C GLN A 25 3.79 4.50 1.97
N LYS A 26 4.37 3.30 1.81
CA LYS A 26 3.96 2.09 2.53
C LYS A 26 4.07 2.29 4.04
N ILE A 27 5.14 2.93 4.52
CA ILE A 27 5.32 3.25 5.94
C ILE A 27 4.26 4.24 6.40
N THR A 28 4.05 5.34 5.65
CA THR A 28 3.01 6.33 5.98
C THR A 28 1.62 5.71 6.03
N ILE A 29 1.28 4.85 5.07
CA ILE A 29 0.02 4.10 5.04
C ILE A 29 -0.09 3.15 6.23
N ALA A 30 0.98 2.44 6.59
CA ALA A 30 0.97 1.55 7.75
C ALA A 30 0.71 2.31 9.07
N VAL A 31 1.31 3.49 9.24
CA VAL A 31 1.05 4.36 10.40
C VAL A 31 -0.41 4.83 10.41
N LEU A 32 -0.94 5.28 9.27
CA LEU A 32 -2.34 5.68 9.16
C LEU A 32 -3.31 4.54 9.49
N ILE A 33 -3.03 3.32 9.00
CA ILE A 33 -3.82 2.13 9.35
C ILE A 33 -3.76 1.89 10.86
N GLY A 34 -2.57 1.97 11.48
CA GLY A 34 -2.41 1.84 12.92
C GLY A 34 -3.25 2.85 13.72
N VAL A 35 -3.27 4.12 13.29
CA VAL A 35 -4.11 5.17 13.91
C VAL A 35 -5.60 4.87 13.75
N VAL A 36 -6.04 4.48 12.54
CA VAL A 36 -7.44 4.11 12.28
C VAL A 36 -7.86 2.91 13.13
N VAL A 37 -6.97 1.91 13.29
CA VAL A 37 -7.19 0.75 14.17
C VAL A 37 -7.27 1.17 15.64
N GLY A 38 -6.43 2.10 16.10
CA GLY A 38 -6.48 2.63 17.46
C GLY A 38 -7.79 3.35 17.77
N ILE A 39 -8.22 4.25 16.87
CA ILE A 39 -9.52 4.94 16.96
C ILE A 39 -10.66 3.93 16.94
N ALA A 40 -10.53 2.90 16.11
CA ALA A 40 -11.49 1.82 16.00
C ALA A 40 -11.70 1.05 17.31
N VAL A 41 -10.61 0.65 17.96
CA VAL A 41 -10.66 -0.05 19.26
C VAL A 41 -11.21 0.84 20.37
N TYR A 42 -10.85 2.13 20.37
CA TYR A 42 -11.38 3.11 21.33
C TYR A 42 -12.89 3.34 21.15
N ALA A 43 -13.36 3.52 19.91
CA ALA A 43 -14.77 3.69 19.58
C ALA A 43 -15.60 2.42 19.85
N ALA A 44 -14.99 1.24 19.64
CA ALA A 44 -15.54 -0.07 19.98
C ALA A 44 -15.84 -0.22 21.47
N THR A 45 -14.90 0.20 22.34
CA THR A 45 -15.09 0.17 23.80
C THR A 45 -16.06 1.24 24.30
N HIS A 46 -16.30 2.31 23.52
CA HIS A 46 -17.14 3.44 23.89
C HIS A 46 -18.47 3.53 23.11
N LYS A 47 -19.02 2.40 22.63
CA LYS A 47 -20.44 2.17 22.20
C LYS A 47 -20.76 2.12 20.68
N SER A 48 -19.78 2.13 19.77
CA SER A 48 -20.02 1.95 18.32
C SER A 48 -19.00 1.04 17.63
N PHE A 49 -19.16 -0.29 17.81
CA PHE A 49 -18.25 -1.35 17.32
C PHE A 49 -18.36 -1.66 15.80
N ILE A 50 -19.46 -1.28 15.15
CA ILE A 50 -19.75 -1.74 13.77
C ILE A 50 -18.92 -0.97 12.73
N LEU A 51 -18.84 0.35 12.86
CA LEU A 51 -18.10 1.21 11.94
C LEU A 51 -16.60 0.85 11.83
N PRO A 52 -15.87 0.64 12.95
CA PRO A 52 -14.46 0.28 12.89
C PRO A 52 -14.17 -1.10 12.28
N VAL A 53 -15.06 -2.08 12.49
CA VAL A 53 -14.92 -3.42 11.89
C VAL A 53 -15.07 -3.37 10.37
N ILE A 54 -16.04 -2.58 9.86
CA ILE A 54 -16.21 -2.38 8.41
C ILE A 54 -14.99 -1.71 7.80
N LEU A 55 -14.46 -0.66 8.46
CA LEU A 55 -13.23 0.02 8.03
C LEU A 55 -12.00 -0.90 8.01
N PHE A 56 -11.89 -1.81 8.98
CA PHE A 56 -10.82 -2.79 9.03
C PHE A 56 -10.90 -3.78 7.86
N ILE A 57 -12.08 -4.33 7.57
CA ILE A 57 -12.30 -5.27 6.45
C ILE A 57 -11.99 -4.60 5.11
N VAL A 58 -12.47 -3.37 4.89
CA VAL A 58 -12.21 -2.62 3.65
C VAL A 58 -10.72 -2.30 3.50
N SER A 59 -10.06 -1.86 4.56
CA SER A 59 -8.62 -1.58 4.55
C SER A 59 -7.79 -2.83 4.27
N PHE A 60 -8.18 -3.98 4.84
CA PHE A 60 -7.52 -5.27 4.60
C PHE A 60 -7.67 -5.72 3.14
N MET A 61 -8.84 -5.54 2.53
CA MET A 61 -9.05 -5.83 1.11
C MET A 61 -8.20 -4.95 0.18
N ILE A 62 -8.09 -3.65 0.49
CA ILE A 62 -7.26 -2.71 -0.28
C ILE A 62 -5.77 -3.06 -0.13
N GLY A 63 -5.33 -3.41 1.07
CA GLY A 63 -3.95 -3.82 1.34
C GLY A 63 -3.52 -5.04 0.52
N ARG A 64 -4.38 -6.06 0.39
CA ARG A 64 -4.09 -7.22 -0.46
C ARG A 64 -3.87 -6.83 -1.92
N ARG A 65 -4.73 -5.99 -2.50
CA ARG A 65 -4.58 -5.56 -3.91
C ARG A 65 -3.28 -4.79 -4.14
N ASN A 66 -2.86 -3.98 -3.18
CA ASN A 66 -1.63 -3.21 -3.30
C ASN A 66 -0.37 -4.10 -3.29
N SER A 67 -0.41 -5.25 -2.61
CA SER A 67 0.71 -6.21 -2.61
C SER A 67 0.95 -6.89 -3.96
N GLU A 68 -0.10 -7.08 -4.78
CA GLU A 68 0.07 -7.66 -6.12
C GLU A 68 0.76 -6.69 -7.09
N HIS A 69 0.47 -5.39 -6.95
CA HIS A 69 1.11 -4.36 -7.78
C HIS A 69 2.62 -4.25 -7.48
N LEU A 70 2.99 -4.31 -6.19
CA LEU A 70 4.40 -4.33 -5.79
C LEU A 70 5.14 -5.56 -6.31
N ARG A 71 4.51 -6.73 -6.30
CA ARG A 71 5.10 -7.96 -6.86
C ARG A 71 5.36 -7.84 -8.35
N ASN A 72 4.47 -7.18 -9.10
CA ASN A 72 4.61 -7.03 -10.54
C ASN A 72 5.77 -6.09 -10.91
N ILE A 73 5.91 -4.98 -10.19
CA ILE A 73 7.04 -4.04 -10.37
C ILE A 73 8.36 -4.73 -10.01
N GLN A 74 8.40 -5.48 -8.91
CA GLN A 74 9.60 -6.18 -8.46
C GLN A 74 10.04 -7.28 -9.44
N ALA A 75 9.08 -7.97 -10.06
CA ALA A 75 9.35 -8.95 -11.11
C ALA A 75 9.99 -8.31 -12.35
N GLU A 76 9.53 -7.13 -12.77
CA GLU A 76 10.09 -6.41 -13.92
C GLU A 76 11.52 -5.89 -13.63
N ILE A 77 11.79 -5.41 -12.41
CA ILE A 77 13.14 -4.99 -12.00
C ILE A 77 14.10 -6.18 -12.00
N SER A 78 13.72 -7.32 -11.39
CA SER A 78 14.55 -8.54 -11.43
C SER A 78 14.82 -9.03 -12.85
N ARG A 79 13.87 -8.85 -13.76
CA ARG A 79 14.03 -9.29 -15.15
C ARG A 79 15.07 -8.49 -15.93
N ARG A 80 15.25 -7.20 -15.60
CA ARG A 80 16.20 -6.27 -16.25
C ARG A 80 17.55 -6.17 -15.54
N ASP A 81 17.63 -6.60 -14.28
CA ASP A 81 18.89 -6.69 -13.53
C ASP A 81 19.69 -7.95 -13.90
N ILE A 82 19.01 -9.02 -14.33
CA ILE A 82 19.61 -10.32 -14.65
C ILE A 82 19.87 -10.52 -16.17
N GLY A 83 19.30 -9.67 -17.04
CA GLY A 83 19.42 -9.76 -18.50
C GLY A 83 20.14 -8.56 -19.10
#